data_AF-A0A352Y0V3-F1
#
_entry.id   AF-A0A352Y0V3-F1
#
_cell.length_a   1.000
_cell.length_b   1.000
_cell.length_c   1.000
_cell.angle_alpha   90.00
_cell.angle_beta   90.00
_cell.angle_gamma   90.00
#
_symmetry.space_group_name_H-M   'P 1'
#
loop_
_entity.id
_entity.type
_entity.pdbx_description
1 polymer ?
#
loop_
_entity_poly.entity_id
_entity_poly.type
_entity_poly.pdbx_seq_one_letter_code
_entity_poly.pdbx_strand_id
1 'polypeptide(L)'
;MYSVMERGSAWTIEEGYGFAEDLEVTEEGGCLAGANPATVSETAVRRGMKQLGSLGSGNHFCEVQKVEHIYDQEAAAALGIERVGQVVVTIHCGSRGFGHQIAEDYVKLAEAKQKDFGFNLVDRQLSCLPLQSEEGKAYLSAMACGANFAWANRQLLMHGVRQSFASVFGRKARAREVPLVYDVCHNIAKMEEYEINGQAQRVCVHRKGATRAFPAGHPELPEKYRQVGQPVLIPGDMGRYSFVLVGAQGSMEQSFGSCCHGAGRRQSRTTAKKSMSSKDLLNQLDARGVTVRVHSKNLLTEEAPQAYKDAQQVVNVVHNAGLAKLVARLKPVIVVKG
;
A
#
# COMPACT_ATOMS: atom_id res chain seq x y z
N MET A 1 21.54 0.38 -4.78
CA MET A 1 20.62 1.45 -4.32
C MET A 1 20.19 2.35 -5.47
N TYR A 2 21.11 2.89 -6.29
CA TYR A 2 20.74 3.65 -7.50
C TYR A 2 19.79 2.87 -8.43
N SER A 3 20.15 1.63 -8.78
CA SER A 3 19.28 0.77 -9.59
C SER A 3 17.91 0.52 -8.97
N VAL A 4 17.83 0.40 -7.63
CA VAL A 4 16.56 0.25 -6.90
C VAL A 4 15.67 1.49 -7.06
N MET A 5 16.28 2.69 -6.95
CA MET A 5 15.57 3.95 -7.07
C MET A 5 15.05 4.20 -8.49
N GLU A 6 15.78 3.74 -9.51
CA GLU A 6 15.43 3.97 -10.91
C GLU A 6 14.49 2.90 -11.48
N ARG A 7 14.58 1.67 -10.98
CA ARG A 7 13.97 0.50 -11.64
C ARG A 7 12.97 -0.25 -10.77
N GLY A 8 12.87 0.06 -9.48
CA GLY A 8 11.88 -0.49 -8.56
C GLY A 8 11.83 -2.03 -8.57
N SER A 9 10.64 -2.61 -8.73
CA SER A 9 10.47 -4.06 -8.80
C SER A 9 11.18 -4.70 -10.00
N ALA A 10 11.40 -4.00 -11.10
CA ALA A 10 12.11 -4.60 -12.24
C ALA A 10 13.55 -4.99 -11.88
N TRP A 11 14.22 -4.21 -11.01
CA TRP A 11 15.54 -4.57 -10.49
C TRP A 11 15.48 -5.87 -9.68
N THR A 12 14.50 -6.04 -8.79
CA THR A 12 14.43 -7.25 -7.96
C THR A 12 14.17 -8.50 -8.78
N ILE A 13 13.36 -8.41 -9.86
CA ILE A 13 13.12 -9.53 -10.78
C ILE A 13 14.41 -9.95 -11.48
N GLU A 14 15.22 -9.01 -11.98
CA GLU A 14 16.49 -9.32 -12.65
C GLU A 14 17.52 -9.95 -11.70
N GLU A 15 17.52 -9.57 -10.43
CA GLU A 15 18.36 -10.19 -9.40
C GLU A 15 17.82 -11.55 -8.92
N GLY A 16 16.73 -12.05 -9.52
CA GLY A 16 16.16 -13.37 -9.22
C GLY A 16 15.13 -13.40 -8.08
N TYR A 17 14.66 -12.23 -7.61
CA TYR A 17 13.72 -12.11 -6.50
C TYR A 17 12.25 -11.95 -6.97
N GLY A 18 11.79 -12.87 -7.82
CA GLY A 18 10.39 -12.91 -8.27
C GLY A 18 10.23 -13.46 -9.67
N PHE A 19 9.10 -13.14 -10.29
CA PHE A 19 8.83 -13.49 -11.68
C PHE A 19 8.36 -12.28 -12.49
N ALA A 20 8.51 -12.34 -13.82
CA ALA A 20 8.15 -11.23 -14.71
C ALA A 20 6.65 -10.88 -14.62
N GLU A 21 5.80 -11.89 -14.42
CA GLU A 21 4.35 -11.78 -14.28
C GLU A 21 3.95 -10.98 -13.02
N ASP A 22 4.85 -10.84 -12.02
CA ASP A 22 4.59 -9.99 -10.84
C ASP A 22 4.52 -8.50 -11.23
N LEU A 23 5.29 -8.08 -12.25
CA LEU A 23 5.28 -6.69 -12.73
C LEU A 23 3.96 -6.34 -13.40
N GLU A 24 3.37 -7.29 -14.15
CA GLU A 24 2.11 -7.08 -14.89
C GLU A 24 0.94 -6.72 -13.98
N VAL A 25 0.96 -7.18 -12.73
CA VAL A 25 -0.09 -6.94 -11.73
C VAL A 25 0.38 -6.03 -10.59
N THR A 26 1.43 -5.26 -10.81
CA THR A 26 1.88 -4.21 -9.89
C THR A 26 1.49 -2.85 -10.46
N GLU A 27 0.93 -1.95 -9.64
CA GLU A 27 0.69 -0.56 -10.04
C GLU A 27 1.97 0.09 -10.63
N GLU A 28 1.84 0.77 -11.78
CA GLU A 28 2.98 1.31 -12.56
C GLU A 28 4.04 0.26 -12.96
N GLY A 29 3.68 -1.03 -13.03
CA GLY A 29 4.67 -2.08 -13.27
C GLY A 29 5.72 -2.19 -12.16
N GLY A 30 5.47 -1.60 -10.98
CA GLY A 30 6.41 -1.52 -9.88
C GLY A 30 7.53 -0.51 -10.07
N CYS A 31 7.38 0.43 -11.01
CA CYS A 31 8.36 1.47 -11.29
C CYS A 31 7.69 2.77 -11.79
N LEU A 32 7.61 3.77 -10.92
CA LEU A 32 7.17 5.11 -11.31
C LEU A 32 8.25 5.81 -12.13
N ALA A 33 7.87 6.26 -13.31
CA ALA A 33 8.75 6.97 -14.24
C ALA A 33 9.22 8.33 -13.69
N GLY A 34 10.33 8.83 -14.22
CA GLY A 34 10.88 10.14 -13.85
C GLY A 34 11.64 10.16 -12.53
N ALA A 35 11.94 8.99 -11.95
CA ALA A 35 12.82 8.88 -10.79
C ALA A 35 14.22 9.44 -11.11
N ASN A 36 14.75 10.29 -10.22
CA ASN A 36 16.08 10.86 -10.35
C ASN A 36 16.84 10.75 -9.02
N PRO A 37 17.77 9.80 -8.88
CA PRO A 37 18.58 9.64 -7.68
C PRO A 37 19.34 10.89 -7.22
N ALA A 38 19.69 11.80 -8.14
CA ALA A 38 20.42 13.02 -7.80
C ALA A 38 19.58 13.99 -6.96
N THR A 39 18.25 13.84 -6.93
CA THR A 39 17.35 14.68 -6.13
C THR A 39 17.06 14.09 -4.74
N VAL A 40 17.76 13.01 -4.37
CA VAL A 40 17.62 12.32 -3.09
C VAL A 40 18.86 12.56 -2.22
N SER A 41 18.66 12.91 -0.95
CA SER A 41 19.77 13.18 -0.03
C SER A 41 20.58 11.93 0.33
N GLU A 42 21.87 12.10 0.61
CA GLU A 42 22.73 11.02 1.12
C GLU A 42 22.21 10.42 2.42
N THR A 43 21.57 11.23 3.27
CA THR A 43 20.94 10.78 4.51
C THR A 43 19.80 9.82 4.21
N ALA A 44 18.94 10.12 3.23
CA ALA A 44 17.88 9.22 2.81
C ALA A 44 18.47 7.90 2.33
N VAL A 45 19.43 7.95 1.39
CA VAL A 45 20.13 6.78 0.85
C VAL A 45 20.70 5.90 1.96
N ARG A 46 21.47 6.48 2.91
CA ARG A 46 22.07 5.76 4.04
C ARG A 46 21.03 5.10 4.94
N ARG A 47 19.89 5.75 5.19
CA ARG A 47 18.77 5.18 5.96
C ARG A 47 18.12 4.01 5.20
N GLY A 48 17.90 4.16 3.89
CA GLY A 48 17.26 3.17 3.03
C GLY A 48 18.07 1.90 2.85
N MET A 49 19.38 2.02 2.61
CA MET A 49 20.26 0.87 2.34
C MET A 49 20.22 -0.22 3.42
N LYS A 50 20.05 0.16 4.69
CA LYS A 50 20.00 -0.79 5.81
C LYS A 50 18.62 -1.44 6.00
N GLN A 51 17.61 -1.04 5.23
CA GLN A 51 16.21 -1.36 5.49
C GLN A 51 15.49 -1.99 4.29
N LEU A 52 16.14 -2.09 3.13
CA LEU A 52 15.59 -2.79 1.96
C LEU A 52 15.36 -4.28 2.29
N GLY A 53 14.21 -4.82 1.90
CA GLY A 53 13.78 -6.18 2.25
C GLY A 53 13.23 -6.32 3.67
N SER A 54 12.69 -5.27 4.29
CA SER A 54 12.16 -5.31 5.66
C SER A 54 10.72 -4.79 5.77
N LEU A 55 9.96 -5.31 6.74
CA LEU A 55 8.60 -4.83 7.06
C LEU A 55 8.64 -3.48 7.78
N GLY A 56 9.38 -3.46 8.89
CA GLY A 56 9.42 -2.36 9.85
C GLY A 56 8.26 -2.26 10.82
N SER A 57 8.17 -1.08 11.44
CA SER A 57 7.26 -0.78 12.54
C SER A 57 5.99 -0.04 12.11
N GLY A 58 5.12 0.25 13.08
CA GLY A 58 3.84 0.93 12.90
C GLY A 58 2.76 -0.03 12.42
N ASN A 59 1.90 0.44 11.52
CA ASN A 59 0.84 -0.37 10.93
C ASN A 59 1.35 -1.37 9.88
N HIS A 60 2.65 -1.48 9.64
CA HIS A 60 3.20 -2.47 8.71
C HIS A 60 3.11 -3.91 9.26
N PHE A 61 2.84 -4.86 8.37
CA PHE A 61 2.73 -6.28 8.68
C PHE A 61 2.86 -7.17 7.44
N CYS A 62 3.10 -8.46 7.66
CA CYS A 62 2.82 -9.53 6.71
C CYS A 62 1.79 -10.46 7.36
N GLU A 63 0.65 -10.67 6.72
CA GLU A 63 -0.47 -11.41 7.30
C GLU A 63 -0.87 -12.58 6.40
N VAL A 64 -0.86 -13.80 6.95
CA VAL A 64 -1.48 -14.97 6.33
C VAL A 64 -2.95 -14.98 6.74
N GLN A 65 -3.81 -15.01 5.74
CA GLN A 65 -5.25 -14.87 5.89
C GLN A 65 -5.95 -16.02 5.17
N LYS A 66 -7.23 -16.21 5.49
CA LYS A 66 -8.14 -17.06 4.74
C LYS A 66 -9.29 -16.25 4.17
N VAL A 67 -9.71 -16.58 2.96
CA VAL A 67 -10.95 -16.04 2.38
C VAL A 67 -12.11 -16.54 3.23
N GLU A 68 -12.79 -15.64 3.93
CA GLU A 68 -13.93 -16.00 4.78
C GLU A 68 -15.25 -15.91 4.01
N HIS A 69 -15.34 -14.94 3.09
CA HIS A 69 -16.54 -14.73 2.30
C HIS A 69 -16.18 -14.16 0.92
N ILE A 70 -16.96 -14.54 -0.09
CA ILE A 70 -16.89 -14.03 -1.46
C ILE A 70 -18.23 -13.35 -1.75
N TYR A 71 -18.19 -12.06 -2.05
CA TYR A 71 -19.36 -11.23 -2.38
C TYR A 71 -19.62 -11.17 -3.89
N ASP A 72 -18.55 -11.19 -4.69
CA ASP A 72 -18.59 -11.14 -6.15
C ASP A 72 -17.73 -12.28 -6.72
N GLN A 73 -18.40 -13.30 -7.27
CA GLN A 73 -17.74 -14.53 -7.72
C GLN A 73 -16.92 -14.30 -9.00
N GLU A 74 -17.39 -13.43 -9.90
CA GLU A 74 -16.72 -13.15 -11.17
C GLU A 74 -15.43 -12.35 -10.93
N ALA A 75 -15.52 -11.28 -10.14
CA ALA A 75 -14.36 -10.52 -9.73
C ALA A 75 -13.38 -11.37 -8.92
N ALA A 76 -13.87 -12.17 -7.97
CA ALA A 76 -13.01 -13.05 -7.18
C ALA A 76 -12.24 -14.05 -8.07
N ALA A 77 -12.91 -14.69 -9.03
CA ALA A 77 -12.27 -15.62 -9.97
C ALA A 77 -11.19 -14.93 -10.81
N ALA A 78 -11.46 -13.73 -11.34
CA ALA A 78 -10.46 -12.94 -12.08
C ALA A 78 -9.23 -12.59 -11.23
N LEU A 79 -9.43 -12.36 -9.93
CA LEU A 79 -8.36 -12.09 -8.95
C LEU A 79 -7.65 -13.37 -8.47
N GLY A 80 -8.05 -14.57 -8.95
CA GLY A 80 -7.49 -15.85 -8.51
C GLY A 80 -7.97 -16.29 -7.13
N ILE A 81 -9.10 -15.76 -6.65
CA ILE A 81 -9.79 -16.15 -5.42
C ILE A 81 -10.94 -17.07 -5.80
N GLU A 82 -10.73 -18.38 -5.67
CA GLU A 82 -11.64 -19.39 -6.24
C GLU A 82 -12.66 -19.91 -5.23
N ARG A 83 -12.33 -19.90 -3.93
CA ARG A 83 -13.15 -20.53 -2.89
C ARG A 83 -12.98 -19.92 -1.51
N VAL A 84 -14.03 -20.03 -0.71
CA VAL A 84 -13.96 -19.80 0.74
C VAL A 84 -12.97 -20.79 1.36
N GLY A 85 -12.13 -20.29 2.27
CA GLY A 85 -11.05 -21.03 2.92
C GLY A 85 -9.72 -21.00 2.18
N GLN A 86 -9.65 -20.42 0.96
CA GLN A 86 -8.39 -20.22 0.26
C GLN A 86 -7.45 -19.33 1.10
N VAL A 87 -6.18 -19.74 1.19
CA VAL A 87 -5.14 -18.99 1.90
C VAL A 87 -4.57 -17.90 1.01
N VAL A 88 -4.45 -16.70 1.55
CA VAL A 88 -3.83 -15.54 0.88
C VAL A 88 -2.85 -14.86 1.83
N VAL A 89 -1.92 -14.08 1.29
CA VAL A 89 -0.95 -13.32 2.08
C VAL A 89 -1.00 -11.85 1.70
N THR A 90 -1.15 -10.99 2.70
CA THR A 90 -1.10 -9.54 2.53
C THR A 90 0.22 -9.02 3.09
N ILE A 91 0.96 -8.25 2.29
CA ILE A 91 2.14 -7.51 2.73
C ILE A 91 1.79 -6.03 2.76
N HIS A 92 1.83 -5.43 3.94
CA HIS A 92 1.63 -4.00 4.13
C HIS A 92 2.93 -3.36 4.61
N CYS A 93 3.63 -2.71 3.69
CA CYS A 93 4.82 -1.92 3.98
C CYS A 93 5.04 -0.82 2.93
N GLY A 94 6.00 0.06 3.18
CA GLY A 94 6.33 1.16 2.28
C GLY A 94 7.83 1.39 2.14
N SER A 95 8.20 2.61 1.82
CA SER A 95 9.56 3.06 1.53
C SER A 95 10.49 3.14 2.75
N ARG A 96 10.11 2.54 3.88
CA ARG A 96 10.89 2.52 5.13
C ARG A 96 11.35 3.93 5.54
N GLY A 97 12.51 4.05 6.18
CA GLY A 97 13.13 5.33 6.53
C GLY A 97 13.62 6.14 5.32
N PHE A 98 13.70 5.53 4.13
CA PHE A 98 14.13 6.19 2.90
C PHE A 98 13.13 7.25 2.47
N GLY A 99 11.88 6.87 2.20
CA GLY A 99 10.84 7.84 1.81
C GLY A 99 10.43 8.79 2.93
N HIS A 100 10.55 8.37 4.20
CA HIS A 100 10.36 9.30 5.32
C HIS A 100 11.39 10.44 5.28
N GLN A 101 12.66 10.13 5.02
CA GLN A 101 13.68 11.16 4.93
C GLN A 101 13.46 12.08 3.71
N ILE A 102 13.09 11.52 2.56
CA ILE A 102 12.72 12.32 1.38
C ILE A 102 11.59 13.30 1.73
N ALA A 103 10.51 12.82 2.35
CA ALA A 103 9.41 13.69 2.75
C ALA A 103 9.86 14.78 3.73
N GLU A 104 10.70 14.44 4.72
CA GLU A 104 11.23 15.40 5.70
C GLU A 104 12.10 16.48 5.05
N ASP A 105 12.96 16.09 4.11
CA ASP A 105 13.87 17.00 3.40
C ASP A 105 13.07 18.01 2.56
N TYR A 106 12.06 17.53 1.81
CA TYR A 106 11.25 18.38 0.94
C TYR A 106 10.19 19.20 1.69
N VAL A 107 9.67 18.73 2.82
CA VAL A 107 8.84 19.56 3.71
C VAL A 107 9.64 20.74 4.25
N LYS A 108 10.88 20.51 4.71
CA LYS A 108 11.77 21.61 5.16
C LYS A 108 12.06 22.59 4.03
N LEU A 109 12.30 22.09 2.82
CA LEU A 109 12.49 22.94 1.63
C LEU A 109 11.24 23.77 1.33
N ALA A 110 10.05 23.15 1.33
CA ALA A 110 8.78 23.83 1.08
C ALA A 110 8.51 24.92 2.12
N GLU A 111 8.75 24.64 3.41
CA GLU A 111 8.62 25.65 4.48
C GLU A 111 9.59 26.83 4.29
N ALA A 112 10.82 26.57 3.86
CA ALA A 112 11.81 27.63 3.63
C ALA A 112 11.48 28.49 2.40
N LYS A 113 10.93 27.87 1.35
CA LYS A 113 10.59 28.52 0.07
C LYS A 113 9.20 29.14 0.04
N GLN A 114 8.37 28.91 1.07
CA GLN A 114 6.97 29.31 1.08
C GLN A 114 6.75 30.81 0.77
N LYS A 115 7.63 31.68 1.27
CA LYS A 115 7.53 33.13 1.05
C LYS A 115 7.84 33.53 -0.39
N ASP A 116 8.66 32.74 -1.09
CA ASP A 116 9.12 33.03 -2.45
C ASP A 116 8.00 32.79 -3.48
N PHE A 117 7.02 31.93 -3.17
CA PHE A 117 5.97 31.55 -4.10
C PHE A 117 4.72 32.45 -4.09
N GLY A 118 4.68 33.47 -3.24
CA GLY A 118 3.63 34.50 -3.28
C GLY A 118 2.23 34.05 -2.86
N PHE A 119 2.09 32.92 -2.15
CA PHE A 119 0.83 32.48 -1.55
C PHE A 119 0.95 32.22 -0.04
N ASN A 120 -0.15 32.43 0.67
CA ASN A 120 -0.25 32.18 2.10
C ASN A 120 -0.93 30.83 2.37
N LEU A 121 -0.44 30.13 3.39
CA LEU A 121 -1.05 28.88 3.84
C LEU A 121 -1.96 29.14 5.03
N VAL A 122 -3.11 28.46 5.04
CA VAL A 122 -4.01 28.45 6.21
C VAL A 122 -3.44 27.65 7.38
N ASP A 123 -2.50 26.74 7.11
CA ASP A 123 -1.78 25.94 8.10
C ASP A 123 -0.35 25.69 7.59
N ARG A 124 0.66 25.85 8.46
CA ARG A 124 2.07 25.60 8.14
C ARG A 124 2.31 24.17 7.65
N GLN A 125 1.55 23.19 8.13
CA GLN A 125 1.66 21.78 7.73
C GLN A 125 1.17 21.52 6.30
N LEU A 126 0.59 22.51 5.64
CA LEU A 126 0.20 22.47 4.23
C LEU A 126 1.29 23.04 3.30
N SER A 127 2.54 23.11 3.78
CA SER A 127 3.69 23.52 2.97
C SER A 127 3.76 22.72 1.67
N CYS A 128 3.89 23.43 0.56
CA CYS A 128 3.86 22.83 -0.77
C CYS A 128 4.79 23.56 -1.74
N LEU A 129 5.12 22.86 -2.83
CA LEU A 129 5.98 23.36 -3.90
C LEU A 129 5.13 23.40 -5.18
N PRO A 130 5.10 24.51 -5.93
CA PRO A 130 4.44 24.54 -7.23
C PRO A 130 5.03 23.48 -8.16
N LEU A 131 4.18 22.70 -8.83
CA LEU A 131 4.62 21.56 -9.65
C LEU A 131 5.62 21.93 -10.76
N GLN A 132 5.51 23.16 -11.27
CA GLN A 132 6.38 23.67 -12.34
C GLN A 132 7.68 24.31 -11.82
N SER A 133 7.82 24.50 -10.50
CA SER A 133 9.07 25.00 -9.92
C SER A 133 10.15 23.92 -9.97
N GLU A 134 11.41 24.32 -9.93
CA GLU A 134 12.53 23.39 -9.90
C GLU A 134 12.48 22.49 -8.66
N GLU A 135 12.09 23.05 -7.51
CA GLU A 135 11.89 22.28 -6.28
C GLU A 135 10.72 21.29 -6.38
N GLY A 136 9.62 21.68 -7.01
CA GLY A 136 8.46 20.80 -7.23
C GLY A 136 8.79 19.61 -8.13
N LYS A 137 9.50 19.85 -9.24
CA LYS A 137 9.99 18.78 -10.13
C LYS A 137 10.98 17.85 -9.41
N ALA A 138 11.91 18.42 -8.65
CA ALA A 138 12.88 17.65 -7.88
C ALA A 138 12.22 16.77 -6.80
N TYR A 139 11.16 17.28 -6.15
CA TYR A 139 10.38 16.49 -5.20
C TYR A 139 9.66 15.33 -5.89
N LEU A 140 9.02 15.56 -7.03
CA LEU A 140 8.31 14.49 -7.76
C LEU A 140 9.27 13.38 -8.19
N SER A 141 10.47 13.72 -8.67
CA SER A 141 11.48 12.73 -9.03
C SER A 141 12.06 12.00 -7.82
N ALA A 142 12.23 12.68 -6.68
CA ALA A 142 12.66 12.04 -5.43
C ALA A 142 11.58 11.12 -4.85
N MET A 143 10.31 11.54 -4.89
CA MET A 143 9.16 10.73 -4.49
C MET A 143 9.04 9.48 -5.36
N ALA A 144 9.28 9.59 -6.68
CA ALA A 144 9.35 8.44 -7.57
C ALA A 144 10.45 7.46 -7.15
N CYS A 145 11.65 7.93 -6.78
CA CYS A 145 12.67 7.06 -6.16
C CYS A 145 12.14 6.37 -4.90
N GLY A 146 11.42 7.09 -4.05
CA GLY A 146 10.77 6.57 -2.83
C GLY A 146 9.76 5.46 -3.12
N ALA A 147 8.92 5.64 -4.15
CA ALA A 147 7.94 4.67 -4.61
C ALA A 147 8.63 3.41 -5.17
N ASN A 148 9.64 3.58 -6.02
CA ASN A 148 10.44 2.50 -6.60
C ASN A 148 11.12 1.65 -5.53
N PHE A 149 11.70 2.31 -4.52
CA PHE A 149 12.24 1.61 -3.35
C PHE A 149 11.16 0.81 -2.59
N ALA A 150 9.95 1.35 -2.45
CA ALA A 150 8.85 0.67 -1.77
C ALA A 150 8.37 -0.58 -2.53
N TRP A 151 8.24 -0.50 -3.86
CA TRP A 151 7.89 -1.65 -4.71
C TRP A 151 8.98 -2.73 -4.65
N ALA A 152 10.26 -2.35 -4.81
CA ALA A 152 11.37 -3.28 -4.64
C ALA A 152 11.35 -3.95 -3.26
N ASN A 153 11.06 -3.19 -2.20
CA ASN A 153 10.95 -3.72 -0.84
C ASN A 153 9.82 -4.75 -0.70
N ARG A 154 8.62 -4.48 -1.27
CA ARG A 154 7.50 -5.43 -1.26
C ARG A 154 7.81 -6.68 -2.07
N GLN A 155 8.46 -6.54 -3.22
CA GLN A 155 8.85 -7.66 -4.06
C GLN A 155 9.86 -8.59 -3.37
N LEU A 156 10.85 -8.03 -2.65
CA LEU A 156 11.78 -8.82 -1.82
C LEU A 156 11.08 -9.55 -0.67
N LEU A 157 10.13 -8.87 0.01
CA LEU A 157 9.33 -9.51 1.06
C LEU A 157 8.45 -10.63 0.49
N MET A 158 7.87 -10.44 -0.69
CA MET A 158 7.09 -11.46 -1.39
C MET A 158 7.94 -12.67 -1.73
N HIS A 159 9.19 -12.46 -2.17
CA HIS A 159 10.14 -13.56 -2.37
C HIS A 159 10.38 -14.33 -1.06
N GLY A 160 10.59 -13.63 0.06
CA GLY A 160 10.72 -14.25 1.38
C GLY A 160 9.47 -15.03 1.82
N VAL A 161 8.27 -14.53 1.50
CA VAL A 161 7.00 -15.25 1.72
C VAL A 161 6.98 -16.55 0.90
N ARG A 162 7.31 -16.49 -0.40
CA ARG A 162 7.38 -17.67 -1.27
C ARG A 162 8.36 -18.72 -0.74
N GLN A 163 9.55 -18.29 -0.29
CA GLN A 163 10.54 -19.18 0.33
C GLN A 163 10.01 -19.81 1.63
N SER A 164 9.33 -19.03 2.46
CA SER A 164 8.74 -19.50 3.72
C SER A 164 7.63 -20.52 3.50
N PHE A 165 6.78 -20.32 2.50
CA PHE A 165 5.74 -21.29 2.14
C PHE A 165 6.35 -22.57 1.55
N ALA A 166 7.35 -22.44 0.68
CA ALA A 166 8.03 -23.59 0.09
C ALA A 166 8.79 -24.42 1.14
N SER A 167 9.39 -23.79 2.15
CA SER A 167 10.12 -24.51 3.20
C SER A 167 9.18 -25.32 4.12
N VAL A 168 7.97 -24.82 4.37
CA VAL A 168 6.99 -25.49 5.24
C VAL A 168 6.16 -26.53 4.48
N PHE A 169 5.72 -26.25 3.25
CA PHE A 169 4.76 -27.08 2.51
C PHE A 169 5.37 -27.82 1.31
N GLY A 170 6.64 -27.58 0.98
CA GLY A 170 7.35 -28.23 -0.12
C GLY A 170 6.63 -28.04 -1.46
N ARG A 171 6.41 -29.16 -2.17
CA ARG A 171 5.77 -29.15 -3.51
C ARG A 171 4.34 -28.59 -3.53
N LYS A 172 3.65 -28.53 -2.38
CA LYS A 172 2.28 -28.01 -2.28
C LYS A 172 2.20 -26.47 -2.32
N ALA A 173 3.32 -25.77 -2.12
CA ALA A 173 3.39 -24.31 -2.18
C ALA A 173 4.72 -23.84 -2.76
N ARG A 174 5.01 -24.29 -3.99
CA ARG A 174 6.17 -23.77 -4.75
C ARG A 174 5.96 -22.28 -5.02
N ALA A 175 7.04 -21.55 -5.27
CA ALA A 175 6.99 -20.10 -5.46
C ALA A 175 5.95 -19.63 -6.50
N ARG A 176 5.78 -20.36 -7.62
CA ARG A 176 4.77 -20.05 -8.65
C ARG A 176 3.32 -20.36 -8.25
N GLU A 177 3.11 -21.17 -7.22
CA GLU A 177 1.78 -21.43 -6.64
C GLU A 177 1.34 -20.32 -5.67
N VAL A 178 2.19 -19.30 -5.47
CA VAL A 178 1.89 -18.11 -4.68
C VAL A 178 2.03 -16.87 -5.60
N PRO A 179 1.12 -16.69 -6.57
CA PRO A 179 1.15 -15.56 -7.48
C PRO A 179 0.75 -14.25 -6.78
N LEU A 180 1.21 -13.12 -7.32
CA LEU A 180 0.74 -11.81 -6.88
C LEU A 180 -0.69 -11.61 -7.38
N VAL A 181 -1.61 -11.20 -6.49
CA VAL A 181 -2.93 -10.72 -6.89
C VAL A 181 -2.77 -9.31 -7.43
N TYR A 182 -2.35 -8.37 -6.58
CA TYR A 182 -2.08 -7.00 -7.00
C TYR A 182 -1.18 -6.31 -5.98
N ASP A 183 -0.43 -5.31 -6.40
CA ASP A 183 0.32 -4.41 -5.52
C ASP A 183 -0.09 -2.96 -5.81
N VAL A 184 -0.55 -2.25 -4.77
CA VAL A 184 -1.13 -0.92 -4.87
C VAL A 184 -0.60 0.03 -3.80
N CYS A 185 -0.35 1.28 -4.21
CA CYS A 185 0.09 2.36 -3.35
C CYS A 185 -1.09 3.08 -2.67
N HIS A 186 -0.82 3.63 -1.48
CA HIS A 186 -1.80 4.45 -0.75
C HIS A 186 -1.23 5.75 -0.16
N ASN A 187 0.06 6.01 -0.38
CA ASN A 187 0.73 7.28 -0.09
C ASN A 187 1.59 7.61 -1.31
N ILE A 188 1.02 8.31 -2.27
CA ILE A 188 1.64 8.58 -3.58
C ILE A 188 1.01 9.84 -4.18
N ALA A 189 1.77 10.60 -4.97
CA ALA A 189 1.22 11.59 -5.89
C ALA A 189 1.48 11.11 -7.33
N LYS A 190 0.50 11.22 -8.22
CA LYS A 190 0.66 10.81 -9.61
C LYS A 190 0.08 11.82 -10.58
N MET A 191 0.77 12.02 -11.70
CA MET A 191 0.25 12.81 -12.81
C MET A 191 -0.69 11.94 -13.62
N GLU A 192 -1.97 12.27 -13.60
CA GLU A 192 -3.05 11.48 -14.19
C GLU A 192 -3.98 12.41 -14.99
N GLU A 193 -4.72 11.85 -15.95
CA GLU A 193 -5.64 12.59 -16.81
C GLU A 193 -7.09 12.35 -16.40
N TYR A 194 -7.86 13.42 -16.27
CA TYR A 194 -9.27 13.38 -15.90
C TYR A 194 -10.08 14.41 -16.67
N GLU A 195 -11.36 14.14 -16.85
CA GLU A 195 -12.31 15.16 -17.31
C GLU A 195 -12.76 16.02 -16.12
N ILE A 196 -12.49 17.33 -16.19
CA ILE A 196 -12.86 18.31 -15.18
C ILE A 196 -13.62 19.43 -15.89
N ASN A 197 -14.89 19.62 -15.52
CA ASN A 197 -15.80 20.58 -16.17
C ASN A 197 -15.90 20.38 -17.70
N GLY A 198 -15.96 19.12 -18.15
CA GLY A 198 -16.06 18.75 -19.57
C GLY A 198 -14.77 18.90 -20.38
N GLN A 199 -13.62 19.11 -19.71
CA GLN A 199 -12.32 19.26 -20.38
C GLN A 199 -11.32 18.25 -19.82
N ALA A 200 -10.57 17.61 -20.71
CA ALA A 200 -9.44 16.77 -20.33
C ALA A 200 -8.35 17.64 -19.68
N GLN A 201 -7.98 17.30 -18.44
CA GLN A 201 -6.95 17.99 -17.67
C GLN A 201 -5.98 16.98 -17.09
N ARG A 202 -4.70 17.31 -17.17
CA ARG A 202 -3.63 16.55 -16.51
C ARG A 202 -3.37 17.15 -15.14
N VAL A 203 -3.64 16.39 -14.08
CA VAL A 203 -3.57 16.84 -12.69
C VAL A 203 -2.64 15.96 -11.86
N CYS A 204 -2.09 16.52 -10.78
CA CYS A 204 -1.32 15.77 -9.81
C CYS A 204 -2.24 15.28 -8.68
N VAL A 205 -2.68 14.03 -8.76
CA VAL A 205 -3.56 13.43 -7.76
C VAL A 205 -2.74 13.01 -6.56
N HIS A 206 -2.95 13.68 -5.43
CA HIS A 206 -2.31 13.37 -4.16
C HIS A 206 -3.17 12.40 -3.36
N ARG A 207 -2.67 11.17 -3.15
CA ARG A 207 -3.33 10.16 -2.33
C ARG A 207 -2.53 9.95 -1.05
N LYS A 208 -3.12 10.27 0.09
CA LYS A 208 -2.55 10.02 1.43
C LYS A 208 -3.55 9.23 2.28
N GLY A 209 -3.27 7.94 2.49
CA GLY A 209 -4.24 7.01 3.07
C GLY A 209 -5.44 6.72 2.17
N ALA A 210 -5.25 6.81 0.85
CA ALA A 210 -6.25 6.53 -0.17
C ALA A 210 -5.60 5.76 -1.32
N THR A 211 -6.36 4.91 -1.99
CA THR A 211 -5.85 3.97 -3.01
C THR A 211 -6.42 4.33 -4.38
N ARG A 212 -5.68 4.11 -5.47
CA ARG A 212 -6.26 4.17 -6.82
C ARG A 212 -7.29 3.04 -7.02
N ALA A 213 -8.37 3.30 -7.74
CA ALA A 213 -9.54 2.44 -7.86
C ALA A 213 -10.17 2.57 -9.26
N PHE A 214 -9.38 2.41 -10.32
CA PHE A 214 -9.87 2.50 -11.68
C PHE A 214 -10.93 1.44 -12.01
N PRO A 215 -12.01 1.82 -12.73
CA PRO A 215 -13.10 0.92 -13.06
C PRO A 215 -12.75 -0.07 -14.16
N ALA A 216 -13.60 -1.07 -14.36
CA ALA A 216 -13.55 -1.94 -15.53
C ALA A 216 -13.50 -1.13 -16.83
N GLY A 217 -12.74 -1.61 -17.80
CA GLY A 217 -12.51 -0.97 -19.10
C GLY A 217 -11.38 0.07 -19.11
N HIS A 218 -10.89 0.52 -17.96
CA HIS A 218 -9.84 1.54 -17.92
C HIS A 218 -8.53 1.05 -18.60
N PRO A 219 -7.93 1.83 -19.51
CA PRO A 219 -6.82 1.36 -20.36
C PRO A 219 -5.54 1.05 -19.59
N GLU A 220 -5.27 1.74 -18.49
CA GLU A 220 -4.12 1.46 -17.61
C GLU A 220 -4.23 0.16 -16.81
N LEU A 221 -5.38 -0.53 -16.85
CA LEU A 221 -5.50 -1.80 -16.14
C LEU A 221 -4.75 -2.91 -16.87
N PRO A 222 -4.10 -3.81 -16.10
CA PRO A 222 -3.63 -5.08 -16.64
C PRO A 222 -4.77 -5.81 -17.32
N GLU A 223 -4.47 -6.51 -18.43
CA GLU A 223 -5.48 -7.23 -19.21
C GLU A 223 -6.32 -8.17 -18.34
N LYS A 224 -5.67 -8.87 -17.41
CA LYS A 224 -6.28 -9.76 -16.42
C LYS A 224 -7.41 -9.11 -15.61
N TYR A 225 -7.33 -7.81 -15.33
CA TYR A 225 -8.28 -7.08 -14.48
C TYR A 225 -9.17 -6.11 -15.24
N ARG A 226 -8.96 -5.95 -16.55
CA ARG A 226 -9.69 -4.96 -17.35
C ARG A 226 -11.20 -5.16 -17.34
N GLN A 227 -11.68 -6.40 -17.25
CA GLN A 227 -13.12 -6.68 -17.23
C GLN A 227 -13.79 -6.43 -15.86
N VAL A 228 -13.02 -6.49 -14.77
CA VAL A 228 -13.57 -6.43 -13.40
C VAL A 228 -13.23 -5.13 -12.68
N GLY A 229 -12.22 -4.40 -13.14
CA GLY A 229 -11.71 -3.18 -12.51
C GLY A 229 -10.45 -3.43 -11.68
N GLN A 230 -9.79 -2.34 -11.25
CA GLN A 230 -8.55 -2.42 -10.49
C GLN A 230 -8.77 -3.11 -9.15
N PRO A 231 -7.98 -4.11 -8.75
CA PRO A 231 -8.00 -4.60 -7.38
C PRO A 231 -7.67 -3.47 -6.39
N VAL A 232 -8.52 -3.32 -5.37
CA VAL A 232 -8.37 -2.38 -4.27
C VAL A 232 -8.25 -3.20 -2.99
N LEU A 233 -7.06 -3.14 -2.38
CA LEU A 233 -6.71 -3.94 -1.21
C LEU A 233 -6.86 -3.09 0.04
N ILE A 234 -7.76 -3.51 0.95
CA ILE A 234 -8.04 -2.81 2.20
C ILE A 234 -7.46 -3.64 3.35
N PRO A 235 -6.21 -3.38 3.76
CA PRO A 235 -5.66 -3.96 4.98
C PRO A 235 -6.54 -3.61 6.19
N GLY A 236 -6.96 -4.66 6.89
CA GLY A 236 -7.52 -4.55 8.23
C GLY A 236 -6.44 -4.30 9.27
N ASP A 237 -6.88 -4.22 10.52
CA ASP A 237 -5.99 -4.14 11.68
C ASP A 237 -5.72 -5.53 12.24
N MET A 238 -4.64 -5.66 13.02
CA MET A 238 -4.18 -6.92 13.58
C MET A 238 -5.32 -7.70 14.28
N GLY A 239 -5.78 -8.80 13.67
CA GLY A 239 -6.86 -9.62 14.21
C GLY A 239 -8.28 -9.21 13.82
N ARG A 240 -8.43 -8.32 12.84
CA ARG A 240 -9.70 -7.96 12.20
C ARG A 240 -9.69 -8.28 10.71
N TYR A 241 -10.86 -8.17 10.08
CA TYR A 241 -11.01 -8.48 8.67
C TYR A 241 -10.27 -7.48 7.78
N SER A 242 -9.67 -8.01 6.71
CA SER A 242 -9.27 -7.24 5.54
C SER A 242 -10.28 -7.45 4.42
N PHE A 243 -10.29 -6.57 3.43
CA PHE A 243 -11.23 -6.66 2.31
C PHE A 243 -10.51 -6.52 0.98
N VAL A 244 -11.00 -7.26 0.00
CA VAL A 244 -10.65 -7.11 -1.41
C VAL A 244 -11.84 -6.49 -2.11
N LEU A 245 -11.57 -5.44 -2.87
CA LEU A 245 -12.54 -4.76 -3.70
C LEU A 245 -12.00 -4.64 -5.14
N VAL A 246 -12.86 -4.19 -6.05
CA VAL A 246 -12.45 -3.70 -7.37
C VAL A 246 -12.96 -2.28 -7.61
N GLY A 247 -12.22 -1.47 -8.37
CA GLY A 247 -12.64 -0.12 -8.73
C GLY A 247 -13.97 -0.09 -9.47
N ALA A 248 -14.78 0.94 -9.24
CA ALA A 248 -16.10 1.11 -9.84
C ALA A 248 -16.24 2.49 -10.49
N GLN A 249 -17.19 2.64 -11.40
CA GLN A 249 -17.30 3.83 -12.25
C GLN A 249 -17.41 5.13 -11.46
N GLY A 250 -18.11 5.09 -10.30
CA GLY A 250 -18.24 6.25 -9.43
C GLY A 250 -16.90 6.79 -8.91
N SER A 251 -15.83 5.99 -8.89
CA SER A 251 -14.50 6.49 -8.51
C SER A 251 -13.96 7.53 -9.49
N MET A 252 -14.20 7.35 -10.80
CA MET A 252 -13.76 8.30 -11.82
C MET A 252 -14.56 9.59 -11.74
N GLU A 253 -15.86 9.47 -11.46
CA GLU A 253 -16.81 10.59 -11.43
C GLU A 253 -16.69 11.46 -10.17
N GLN A 254 -16.34 10.85 -9.03
CA GLN A 254 -16.49 11.50 -7.72
C GLN A 254 -15.16 11.70 -6.98
N SER A 255 -14.11 10.95 -7.33
CA SER A 255 -12.91 10.87 -6.48
C SER A 255 -11.59 10.75 -7.24
N PHE A 256 -11.52 11.15 -8.51
CA PHE A 256 -10.32 11.01 -9.33
C PHE A 256 -9.77 9.58 -9.29
N GLY A 257 -10.62 8.62 -9.62
CA GLY A 257 -10.29 7.20 -9.63
C GLY A 257 -9.76 6.70 -8.28
N SER A 258 -10.30 7.16 -7.15
CA SER A 258 -9.75 6.87 -5.82
C SER A 258 -10.76 6.21 -4.86
N CYS A 259 -10.25 5.42 -3.92
CA CYS A 259 -11.00 4.78 -2.86
C CYS A 259 -10.23 4.84 -1.53
N CYS A 260 -10.82 4.31 -0.46
CA CYS A 260 -10.16 4.19 0.84
C CYS A 260 -8.98 3.21 0.80
N HIS A 261 -8.10 3.28 1.79
CA HIS A 261 -7.02 2.33 2.00
C HIS A 261 -7.26 1.40 3.19
N GLY A 262 -8.01 1.84 4.22
CA GLY A 262 -8.15 1.11 5.47
C GLY A 262 -9.19 1.73 6.37
N ALA A 263 -9.39 1.14 7.54
CA ALA A 263 -10.37 1.64 8.51
C ALA A 263 -10.02 3.03 9.07
N GLY A 264 -8.73 3.37 9.09
CA GLY A 264 -8.24 4.63 9.64
C GLY A 264 -8.20 4.61 11.17
N ARG A 265 -7.17 5.28 11.71
CA ARG A 265 -6.91 5.30 13.14
C ARG A 265 -7.88 6.24 13.87
N ARG A 266 -8.47 5.79 14.98
CA ARG A 266 -9.37 6.55 15.86
C ARG A 266 -8.70 7.04 17.15
N GLN A 267 -7.68 6.33 17.66
CA GLN A 267 -6.99 6.67 18.90
C GLN A 267 -5.51 6.97 18.67
N SER A 268 -4.89 7.88 19.42
CA SER A 268 -3.44 8.08 19.36
C SER A 268 -2.67 6.81 19.79
N ARG A 269 -1.39 6.68 19.41
CA ARG A 269 -0.53 5.56 19.86
C ARG A 269 -0.37 5.54 21.38
N THR A 270 -0.21 6.70 21.98
CA THR A 270 -0.07 6.87 23.43
C THR A 270 -1.34 6.42 24.16
N THR A 271 -2.52 6.76 23.63
CA THR A 271 -3.81 6.35 24.21
C THR A 271 -4.01 4.83 24.08
N ALA A 272 -3.74 4.27 22.89
CA ALA A 272 -3.87 2.83 22.65
C ALA A 272 -2.98 2.00 23.59
N LYS A 273 -1.72 2.42 23.79
CA LYS A 273 -0.78 1.79 24.74
C LYS A 273 -1.30 1.70 26.18
N LYS A 274 -2.07 2.69 26.62
CA LYS A 274 -2.63 2.71 27.99
C LYS A 274 -3.89 1.88 28.14
N SER A 275 -4.55 1.53 27.03
CA SER A 275 -5.87 0.90 27.05
C SER A 275 -5.85 -0.63 27.21
N MET A 276 -4.73 -1.29 26.91
CA MET A 276 -4.63 -2.75 26.92
C MET A 276 -3.17 -3.19 27.07
N SER A 277 -2.94 -4.25 27.84
CA SER A 277 -1.62 -4.86 27.94
C SER A 277 -1.31 -5.73 26.71
N SER A 278 -0.04 -5.89 26.36
CA SER A 278 0.34 -6.79 25.26
C SER A 278 -0.07 -8.24 25.50
N LYS A 279 -0.12 -8.68 26.77
CA LYS A 279 -0.54 -10.03 27.15
C LYS A 279 -2.03 -10.24 26.84
N ASP A 280 -2.87 -9.28 27.23
CA ASP A 280 -4.31 -9.38 27.00
C ASP A 280 -4.63 -9.34 25.50
N LEU A 281 -3.94 -8.48 24.74
CA LEU A 281 -4.08 -8.43 23.29
C LEU A 281 -3.71 -9.75 22.64
N LEU A 282 -2.58 -10.36 23.03
CA LEU A 282 -2.17 -11.66 22.51
C LEU A 282 -3.17 -12.76 22.87
N ASN A 283 -3.68 -12.79 24.10
CA ASN A 283 -4.71 -13.74 24.52
C ASN A 283 -6.01 -13.57 23.73
N GLN A 284 -6.42 -12.32 23.45
CA GLN A 284 -7.62 -12.05 22.63
C GLN A 284 -7.44 -12.52 21.18
N LEU A 285 -6.25 -12.35 20.62
CA LEU A 285 -5.92 -12.81 19.27
C LEU A 285 -5.85 -14.33 19.20
N ASP A 286 -5.23 -14.97 20.19
CA ASP A 286 -5.16 -16.43 20.30
C ASP A 286 -6.55 -17.05 20.45
N ALA A 287 -7.42 -16.47 21.28
CA ALA A 287 -8.82 -16.88 21.42
C ALA A 287 -9.63 -16.75 20.10
N ARG A 288 -9.18 -15.91 19.16
CA ARG A 288 -9.76 -15.78 17.81
C ARG A 288 -9.08 -16.67 16.77
N GLY A 289 -8.09 -17.47 17.17
CA GLY A 289 -7.29 -18.33 16.31
C GLY A 289 -6.24 -17.58 15.49
N VAL A 290 -5.77 -16.41 15.96
CA VAL A 290 -4.78 -15.58 15.29
C VAL A 290 -3.43 -15.69 15.99
N THR A 291 -2.47 -16.32 15.33
CA THR A 291 -1.10 -16.43 15.83
C THR A 291 -0.32 -15.17 15.47
N VAL A 292 0.30 -14.52 16.45
CA VAL A 292 1.12 -13.33 16.20
C VAL A 292 2.60 -13.62 16.41
N ARG A 293 3.43 -13.06 15.52
CA ARG A 293 4.89 -13.00 15.62
C ARG A 293 5.32 -11.54 15.54
N VAL A 294 6.00 -11.06 16.57
CA VAL A 294 6.52 -9.69 16.62
C VAL A 294 7.97 -9.69 17.06
N HIS A 295 8.73 -8.72 16.54
CA HIS A 295 10.08 -8.47 17.03
C HIS A 295 10.06 -7.95 18.48
N SER A 296 9.15 -7.01 18.79
CA SER A 296 8.99 -6.46 20.14
C SER A 296 7.54 -6.46 20.60
N LYS A 297 7.27 -7.13 21.73
CA LYS A 297 5.92 -7.19 22.34
C LYS A 297 5.40 -5.82 22.77
N ASN A 298 6.28 -4.84 22.98
CA ASN A 298 5.90 -3.50 23.44
C ASN A 298 5.28 -2.64 22.32
N LEU A 299 5.46 -3.03 21.06
CA LEU A 299 4.91 -2.33 19.89
C LEU A 299 3.52 -2.84 19.47
N LEU A 300 3.08 -3.99 20.02
CA LEU A 300 1.78 -4.59 19.72
C LEU A 300 0.59 -3.70 20.12
N THR A 301 0.67 -3.06 21.29
CA THR A 301 -0.46 -2.31 21.86
C THR A 301 -0.72 -0.98 21.15
N GLU A 302 0.28 -0.45 20.43
CA GLU A 302 0.06 0.71 19.55
C GLU A 302 -0.88 0.38 18.39
N GLU A 303 -0.98 -0.90 18.01
CA GLU A 303 -1.69 -1.36 16.82
C GLU A 303 -2.88 -2.26 17.19
N ALA A 304 -3.38 -2.14 18.44
CA ALA A 304 -4.54 -2.87 18.91
C ALA A 304 -5.79 -2.55 18.06
N PRO A 305 -6.67 -3.53 17.76
CA PRO A 305 -7.90 -3.34 16.97
C PRO A 305 -8.75 -2.13 17.35
N GLN A 306 -8.89 -1.86 18.65
CA GLN A 306 -9.69 -0.76 19.18
C GLN A 306 -9.13 0.63 18.85
N ALA A 307 -7.86 0.73 18.43
CA ALA A 307 -7.26 1.98 18.01
C ALA A 307 -7.76 2.47 16.66
N TYR A 308 -8.54 1.66 15.94
CA TYR A 308 -8.95 1.87 14.55
C TYR A 308 -10.48 1.76 14.39
N LYS A 309 -11.05 2.41 13.37
CA LYS A 309 -12.50 2.31 13.06
C LYS A 309 -12.86 0.89 12.59
N ASP A 310 -14.13 0.55 12.44
CA ASP A 310 -14.51 -0.73 11.86
C ASP A 310 -14.27 -0.72 10.33
N ALA A 311 -13.38 -1.60 9.85
CA ALA A 311 -13.08 -1.72 8.42
C ALA A 311 -14.34 -2.05 7.61
N GLN A 312 -15.27 -2.84 8.15
CA GLN A 312 -16.49 -3.20 7.44
C GLN A 312 -17.39 -1.98 7.21
N GLN A 313 -17.48 -1.07 8.18
CA GLN A 313 -18.25 0.17 8.01
C GLN A 313 -17.65 1.05 6.92
N VAL A 314 -16.32 1.22 6.91
CA VAL A 314 -15.63 2.02 5.89
C VAL A 314 -15.81 1.42 4.49
N VAL A 315 -15.70 0.11 4.39
CA VAL A 315 -15.85 -0.62 3.12
C VAL A 315 -17.29 -0.55 2.60
N ASN A 316 -18.29 -0.67 3.48
CA ASN A 316 -19.69 -0.52 3.08
C ASN A 316 -20.00 0.89 2.54
N VAL A 317 -19.40 1.94 3.12
CA VAL A 317 -19.59 3.32 2.64
C VAL A 317 -19.07 3.47 1.21
N VAL A 318 -17.83 3.05 0.94
CA VAL A 318 -17.26 3.19 -0.42
C VAL A 318 -17.95 2.28 -1.43
N HIS A 319 -18.49 1.14 -0.98
CA HIS A 319 -19.31 0.26 -1.80
C HIS A 319 -20.63 0.89 -2.20
N ASN A 320 -21.38 1.39 -1.22
CA ASN A 320 -22.69 2.00 -1.44
C ASN A 320 -22.60 3.33 -2.20
N ALA A 321 -21.47 4.04 -2.09
CA ALA A 321 -21.18 5.24 -2.87
C ALA A 321 -20.78 4.93 -4.33
N GLY A 322 -20.61 3.66 -4.70
CA GLY A 322 -20.23 3.24 -6.05
C GLY A 322 -18.77 3.53 -6.42
N LEU A 323 -17.90 3.78 -5.43
CA LEU A 323 -16.47 4.04 -5.67
C LEU A 323 -15.67 2.74 -5.87
N ALA A 324 -16.09 1.65 -5.23
CA ALA A 324 -15.50 0.33 -5.41
C ALA A 324 -16.54 -0.77 -5.12
N LYS A 325 -16.38 -1.96 -5.70
CA LYS A 325 -17.27 -3.11 -5.44
C LYS A 325 -16.61 -4.09 -4.48
N LEU A 326 -17.36 -4.56 -3.51
CA LEU A 326 -16.94 -5.60 -2.56
C LEU A 326 -16.72 -6.93 -3.30
N VAL A 327 -15.54 -7.54 -3.13
CA VAL A 327 -15.20 -8.83 -3.76
C VAL A 327 -15.06 -9.94 -2.73
N ALA A 328 -14.20 -9.75 -1.72
CA ALA A 328 -13.98 -10.76 -0.70
C ALA A 328 -13.66 -10.17 0.68
N ARG A 329 -14.02 -10.92 1.73
CA ARG A 329 -13.59 -10.65 3.11
C ARG A 329 -12.55 -11.67 3.53
N LEU A 330 -11.45 -11.19 4.11
CA LEU A 330 -10.32 -12.00 4.54
C LEU A 330 -10.22 -11.99 6.06
N LYS A 331 -9.98 -13.16 6.65
CA LYS A 331 -9.77 -13.33 8.09
C LYS A 331 -8.31 -13.68 8.40
N PRO A 332 -7.63 -12.95 9.31
CA PRO A 332 -6.28 -13.29 9.74
C PRO A 332 -6.18 -14.67 10.36
N VAL A 333 -5.04 -15.32 10.14
CA VAL A 333 -4.61 -16.55 10.82
C VAL A 333 -3.22 -16.36 11.43
N ILE A 334 -2.30 -15.74 10.70
CA ILE A 334 -0.96 -15.42 11.20
C ILE A 334 -0.62 -13.97 10.90
N VAL A 335 -0.18 -13.22 11.90
CA VAL A 335 0.29 -11.84 11.74
C VAL A 335 1.77 -11.75 12.10
N VAL A 336 2.59 -11.28 11.17
CA VAL A 336 4.01 -10.98 11.39
C VAL A 336 4.20 -9.47 11.39
N LYS A 337 4.74 -8.91 12.48
CA LYS A 337 5.09 -7.48 12.58
C LYS A 337 6.58 -7.30 12.89
N GLY A 338 7.15 -6.23 12.34
CA GLY A 338 8.55 -5.85 12.56
C GLY A 338 8.80 -5.13 13.86
#